data_AF-E6UKB1-F1
#
_entry.id   AF-E6UKB1-F1
#
_cell.length_a   1.000
_cell.length_b   1.000
_cell.length_c   1.000
_cell.angle_alpha   90.00
_cell.angle_beta   90.00
_cell.angle_gamma   90.00
#
_symmetry.space_group_name_H-M   'P 1'
#
loop_
_entity.id
_entity.type
_entity.pdbx_description
1 polymer ?
#
loop_
_entity_poly.entity_id
_entity_poly.type
_entity_poly.pdbx_seq_one_letter_code
_entity_poly.pdbx_strand_id
1 'polypeptide(L)'
;MKNKKDAIDSFKRRLTKKHCNEFDNNQLLVPGRIFMFENWTGVHEAEIILYDKENLTVQFRNLFYNIEEIWTLDNLFIFDEEYLKTICAQAEDYGLLTDDKWKNENYIMDAGVYILHNDNKPIDRGYYTGQAKGKSGGLSGRLCDHVKNEDSKIDKAIKENEPFSLKVIKLANTDYEEINALEVALIAYYKSWDNWNKDGYNANRGPNCAGERAITKELL
;
A
#
# COMPACT_ATOMS: atom_id res chain seq x y z
N MET A 1 21.12 -11.57 -8.38
CA MET A 1 21.32 -10.95 -7.05
C MET A 1 21.69 -9.49 -7.27
N LYS A 2 20.90 -8.54 -6.76
CA LYS A 2 21.28 -7.11 -6.72
C LYS A 2 22.54 -6.98 -5.83
N ASN A 3 23.43 -6.04 -6.12
CA ASN A 3 24.60 -5.79 -5.26
C ASN A 3 24.11 -5.24 -3.90
N LYS A 4 24.80 -5.58 -2.80
CA LYS A 4 24.47 -5.13 -1.43
C LYS A 4 24.25 -3.61 -1.34
N LYS A 5 25.10 -2.85 -2.03
CA LYS A 5 24.97 -1.38 -2.09
C LYS A 5 23.66 -0.95 -2.73
N ASP A 6 23.22 -1.64 -3.78
CA ASP A 6 22.00 -1.31 -4.51
C ASP A 6 20.75 -1.59 -3.66
N ALA A 7 20.76 -2.67 -2.85
CA ALA A 7 19.65 -3.01 -1.95
C ALA A 7 19.50 -1.96 -0.83
N ILE A 8 20.61 -1.52 -0.23
CA ILE A 8 20.61 -0.44 0.78
C ILE A 8 20.12 0.87 0.18
N ASP A 9 20.67 1.28 -0.96
CA ASP A 9 20.29 2.53 -1.63
C ASP A 9 18.81 2.48 -2.09
N SER A 10 18.31 1.31 -2.49
CA SER A 10 16.88 1.10 -2.79
C SER A 10 16.01 1.20 -1.54
N PHE A 11 16.41 0.56 -0.44
CA PHE A 11 15.67 0.65 0.83
C PHE A 11 15.58 2.08 1.35
N LYS A 12 16.70 2.81 1.41
CA LYS A 12 16.73 4.20 1.89
C LYS A 12 15.87 5.14 1.05
N ARG A 13 15.78 4.93 -0.26
CA ARG A 13 14.90 5.73 -1.14
C ARG A 13 13.40 5.59 -0.80
N ARG A 14 13.02 4.53 -0.11
CA ARG A 14 11.63 4.23 0.30
C ARG A 14 11.32 4.63 1.74
N LEU A 15 12.27 5.23 2.44
CA LEU A 15 12.13 5.64 3.84
C LEU A 15 11.88 7.16 3.97
N THR A 16 11.23 7.56 5.06
CA THR A 16 11.23 8.97 5.48
C THR A 16 12.65 9.43 5.84
N LYS A 17 12.87 10.75 5.87
CA LYS A 17 14.15 11.31 6.35
C LYS A 17 14.46 10.87 7.79
N LYS A 18 13.44 10.77 8.64
CA LYS A 18 13.56 10.26 10.01
C LYS A 18 14.07 8.82 10.02
N HIS A 19 13.39 7.92 9.32
CA HIS A 19 13.79 6.52 9.23
C HIS A 19 15.16 6.32 8.56
N CYS A 20 15.50 7.12 7.55
CA CYS A 20 16.85 7.12 6.97
C CYS A 20 17.91 7.43 8.03
N ASN A 21 17.69 8.46 8.85
CA ASN A 21 18.61 8.81 9.93
C ASN A 21 18.69 7.70 10.99
N GLU A 22 17.56 7.10 11.37
CA GLU A 22 17.56 5.96 12.30
C GLU A 22 18.30 4.76 11.71
N PHE A 23 18.14 4.47 10.41
CA PHE A 23 18.84 3.40 9.73
C PHE A 23 20.35 3.64 9.68
N ASP A 24 20.77 4.85 9.30
CA ASP A 24 22.20 5.24 9.23
C ASP A 24 22.89 5.22 10.60
N ASN A 25 22.12 5.42 11.69
CA ASN A 25 22.61 5.34 13.06
C ASN A 25 22.46 3.95 13.69
N ASN A 26 22.06 2.91 12.93
CA ASN A 26 21.79 1.55 13.42
C ASN A 26 20.72 1.48 14.53
N GLN A 27 19.65 2.28 14.39
CA GLN A 27 18.52 2.36 15.33
C GLN A 27 17.21 1.84 14.73
N LEU A 28 17.10 1.78 13.40
CA LEU A 28 15.88 1.34 12.72
C LEU A 28 15.67 -0.18 12.78
N LEU A 29 16.72 -0.97 12.51
CA LEU A 29 16.65 -2.43 12.40
C LEU A 29 17.45 -3.09 13.53
N VAL A 30 17.01 -2.92 14.77
CA VAL A 30 17.69 -3.42 15.98
C VAL A 30 16.95 -4.58 16.63
N PRO A 31 17.65 -5.58 17.21
CA PRO A 31 17.00 -6.64 17.96
C PRO A 31 16.07 -6.12 19.06
N GLY A 32 14.89 -6.71 19.19
CA GLY A 32 13.84 -6.34 20.14
C GLY A 32 12.85 -5.29 19.63
N ARG A 33 13.11 -4.65 18.47
CA ARG A 33 12.16 -3.72 17.84
C ARG A 33 10.98 -4.49 17.22
N ILE A 34 9.77 -3.95 17.31
CA ILE A 34 8.53 -4.66 16.96
C ILE A 34 7.81 -3.96 15.80
N PHE A 35 7.76 -4.66 14.68
CA PHE A 35 7.04 -4.22 13.51
C PHE A 35 5.56 -4.59 13.52
N MET A 36 4.68 -3.62 13.25
CA MET A 36 3.29 -3.92 12.88
C MET A 36 3.21 -4.20 11.38
N PHE A 37 3.15 -5.48 11.05
CA PHE A 37 3.11 -5.98 9.68
C PHE A 37 1.68 -6.32 9.28
N GLU A 38 1.26 -5.88 8.09
CA GLU A 38 -0.06 -6.13 7.56
C GLU A 38 -0.03 -7.08 6.38
N ASN A 39 -0.89 -8.11 6.41
CA ASN A 39 -1.08 -9.06 5.32
C ASN A 39 -2.53 -9.55 5.24
N TRP A 40 -2.76 -10.56 4.40
CA TRP A 40 -4.07 -11.16 4.19
C TRP A 40 -4.70 -11.80 5.44
N THR A 41 -3.92 -12.26 6.43
CA THR A 41 -4.47 -12.85 7.68
C THR A 41 -4.73 -11.84 8.77
N GLY A 42 -4.15 -10.64 8.71
CA GLY A 42 -4.34 -9.66 9.78
C GLY A 42 -3.23 -8.62 9.89
N VAL A 43 -3.25 -7.91 11.04
CA VAL A 43 -2.06 -7.22 11.54
C VAL A 43 -1.34 -8.16 12.49
N HIS A 44 -0.02 -8.26 12.35
CA HIS A 44 0.82 -9.09 13.21
C HIS A 44 1.96 -8.25 13.78
N GLU A 45 2.32 -8.55 15.01
CA GLU A 45 3.54 -8.03 15.64
C GLU A 45 4.72 -8.93 15.23
N ALA A 46 5.73 -8.34 14.59
CA ALA A 46 6.95 -9.03 14.17
C ALA A 46 8.15 -8.41 14.87
N GLU A 47 8.72 -9.11 15.86
CA GLU A 47 9.90 -8.67 16.58
C GLU A 47 11.17 -8.99 15.81
N ILE A 48 12.07 -8.03 15.65
CA ILE A 48 13.39 -8.24 15.08
C ILE A 48 14.23 -9.05 16.07
N ILE A 49 14.73 -10.20 15.62
CA ILE A 49 15.66 -11.03 16.39
C ILE A 49 17.10 -10.75 15.97
N LEU A 50 17.34 -10.55 14.67
CA LEU A 50 18.67 -10.32 14.13
C LEU A 50 18.59 -9.50 12.84
N TYR A 51 19.56 -8.59 12.66
CA TYR A 51 19.84 -7.95 11.38
C TYR A 51 21.33 -8.04 11.07
N ASP A 52 21.70 -8.70 9.96
CA ASP A 52 23.10 -8.95 9.57
C ASP A 52 23.61 -8.02 8.44
N LYS A 53 22.87 -6.92 8.18
CA LYS A 53 23.04 -5.96 7.07
C LYS A 53 22.48 -6.39 5.72
N GLU A 54 21.95 -7.61 5.61
CA GLU A 54 21.29 -8.11 4.38
C GLU A 54 19.93 -8.72 4.70
N ASN A 55 19.91 -9.55 5.73
CA ASN A 55 18.78 -10.30 6.21
C ASN A 55 18.30 -9.77 7.56
N LEU A 56 16.99 -9.71 7.69
CA LEU A 56 16.28 -9.37 8.92
C LEU A 56 15.50 -10.61 9.38
N THR A 57 15.96 -11.27 10.44
CA THR A 57 15.20 -12.34 11.08
C THR A 57 14.17 -11.73 12.00
N VAL A 58 12.91 -12.10 11.80
CA VAL A 58 11.80 -11.68 12.67
C VAL A 58 11.09 -12.87 13.28
N GLN A 59 10.51 -12.66 14.45
CA GLN A 59 9.63 -13.61 15.12
C GLN A 59 8.25 -12.98 15.29
N PHE A 60 7.21 -13.68 14.84
CA PHE A 60 5.85 -13.23 15.05
C PHE A 60 5.40 -13.47 16.49
N ARG A 61 4.93 -12.41 17.14
CA ARG A 61 4.37 -12.44 18.49
C ARG A 61 2.88 -12.78 18.44
N ASN A 62 2.39 -13.32 19.56
CA ASN A 62 0.96 -13.57 19.80
C ASN A 62 0.27 -14.51 18.79
N LEU A 63 1.04 -15.28 18.01
CA LEU A 63 0.53 -16.39 17.23
C LEU A 63 0.57 -17.68 18.06
N PHE A 64 -0.34 -18.61 17.78
CA PHE A 64 -0.41 -19.91 18.47
C PHE A 64 0.87 -20.75 18.34
N TYR A 65 1.74 -20.40 17.40
CA TYR A 65 3.03 -21.05 17.15
C TYR A 65 4.09 -19.96 16.96
N ASN A 66 5.31 -20.23 17.44
CA ASN A 66 6.47 -19.39 17.14
C ASN A 66 6.79 -19.53 15.65
N ILE A 67 6.46 -18.50 14.88
CA ILE A 67 6.79 -18.42 13.46
C ILE A 67 7.95 -17.45 13.33
N GLU A 68 9.06 -17.94 12.80
CA GLU A 68 10.21 -17.12 12.44
C GLU A 68 10.29 -16.99 10.92
N GLU A 69 10.58 -15.78 10.46
CA GLU A 69 10.78 -15.49 9.04
C GLU A 69 12.07 -14.71 8.82
N ILE A 70 12.63 -14.85 7.62
CA ILE A 70 13.75 -14.06 7.15
C ILE A 70 13.25 -13.10 6.08
N TRP A 71 13.39 -11.82 6.35
CA TRP A 71 13.09 -10.74 5.41
C TRP A 71 14.39 -10.16 4.87
N THR A 72 14.30 -9.44 3.75
CA THR A 72 15.44 -8.75 3.14
C THR A 72 15.12 -7.27 2.99
N LEU A 73 16.14 -6.44 2.78
CA LEU A 73 15.90 -5.03 2.50
C LEU A 73 15.11 -4.78 1.22
N ASP A 74 15.19 -5.69 0.23
CA ASP A 74 14.50 -5.51 -1.05
C ASP A 74 12.97 -5.57 -0.89
N ASN A 75 12.47 -6.36 0.05
CA ASN A 75 11.04 -6.59 0.27
C ASN A 75 10.47 -5.98 1.56
N LEU A 76 11.27 -5.18 2.26
CA LEU A 76 10.88 -4.43 3.46
C LEU A 76 10.40 -3.02 3.08
N PHE A 77 9.13 -2.71 3.38
CA PHE A 77 8.54 -1.41 3.09
C PHE A 77 7.96 -0.80 4.37
N ILE A 78 8.48 0.37 4.79
CA ILE A 78 8.07 1.04 6.02
C ILE A 78 7.26 2.29 5.67
N PHE A 79 5.94 2.20 5.89
CA PHE A 79 4.99 3.28 5.69
C PHE A 79 4.46 3.76 7.05
N ASP A 80 5.09 4.80 7.60
CA ASP A 80 4.50 5.52 8.73
C ASP A 80 3.43 6.53 8.25
N GLU A 81 2.66 7.07 9.19
CA GLU A 81 1.60 8.02 8.89
C GLU A 81 2.12 9.30 8.20
N GLU A 82 3.32 9.77 8.58
CA GLU A 82 3.94 10.97 8.02
C GLU A 82 4.32 10.76 6.54
N TYR A 83 4.86 9.58 6.22
CA TYR A 83 5.21 9.16 4.88
C TYR A 83 3.97 9.05 3.99
N LEU A 84 2.94 8.34 4.47
CA LEU A 84 1.69 8.18 3.72
C LEU A 84 1.01 9.52 3.49
N LYS A 85 1.00 10.41 4.49
CA LYS A 85 0.50 11.77 4.33
C LYS A 85 1.27 12.55 3.26
N THR A 86 2.60 12.42 3.24
CA THR A 86 3.47 13.08 2.25
C THR A 86 3.20 12.57 0.84
N ILE A 87 3.14 11.24 0.65
CA ILE A 87 2.82 10.62 -0.65
C ILE A 87 1.43 11.05 -1.11
N CYS A 88 0.42 10.97 -0.24
CA CYS A 88 -0.96 11.35 -0.58
C CYS A 88 -1.09 12.84 -0.93
N ALA A 89 -0.29 13.72 -0.32
CA ALA A 89 -0.26 15.14 -0.66
C ALA A 89 0.40 15.42 -2.03
N GLN A 90 1.25 14.51 -2.51
CA GLN A 90 1.91 14.58 -3.81
C GLN A 90 1.16 13.81 -4.91
N ALA A 91 0.10 13.08 -4.56
CA ALA A 91 -0.72 12.35 -5.50
C ALA A 91 -1.34 13.31 -6.53
N GLU A 92 -1.39 12.86 -7.79
CA GLU A 92 -2.09 13.59 -8.84
C GLU A 92 -3.60 13.53 -8.59
N ASP A 93 -4.23 14.69 -8.53
CA ASP A 93 -5.66 14.83 -8.30
C ASP A 93 -6.40 15.01 -9.64
N TYR A 94 -7.27 14.05 -9.97
CA TYR A 94 -8.09 14.07 -11.18
C TYR A 94 -9.51 14.62 -10.90
N GLY A 95 -9.78 14.97 -9.64
CA GLY A 95 -11.06 15.45 -9.14
C GLY A 95 -12.18 14.43 -9.30
N LEU A 96 -13.41 14.94 -9.33
CA LEU A 96 -14.61 14.14 -9.54
C LEU A 96 -14.57 13.42 -10.89
N LEU A 97 -14.81 12.12 -10.85
CA LEU A 97 -14.97 11.25 -12.01
C LEU A 97 -16.40 11.36 -12.54
N THR A 98 -16.51 11.53 -13.85
CA THR A 98 -17.77 11.52 -14.61
C THR A 98 -17.80 10.29 -15.50
N ASP A 99 -18.99 9.90 -16.00
CA ASP A 99 -19.17 8.76 -16.92
C ASP A 99 -18.17 8.73 -18.08
N ASP A 100 -17.87 9.91 -18.67
CA ASP A 100 -16.92 10.03 -19.76
C ASP A 100 -15.49 9.75 -19.31
N LYS A 101 -15.11 10.16 -18.08
CA LYS A 101 -13.78 9.90 -17.51
C LYS A 101 -13.59 8.42 -17.18
N TRP A 102 -14.64 7.75 -16.71
CA TRP A 102 -14.65 6.32 -16.43
C TRP A 102 -14.44 5.45 -17.68
N LYS A 103 -14.85 5.94 -18.86
CA LYS A 103 -14.89 5.19 -20.11
C LYS A 103 -13.74 5.50 -21.07
N ASN A 104 -12.87 6.46 -20.73
CA ASN A 104 -11.84 6.96 -21.64
C ASN A 104 -10.47 6.33 -21.32
N GLU A 105 -9.94 5.54 -22.25
CA GLU A 105 -8.72 4.73 -22.08
C GLU A 105 -7.42 5.56 -22.11
N ASN A 106 -7.48 6.87 -22.36
CA ASN A 106 -6.30 7.73 -22.56
C ASN A 106 -5.69 8.30 -21.29
N TYR A 107 -6.27 8.00 -20.13
CA TYR A 107 -5.72 8.48 -18.88
C TYR A 107 -4.65 7.45 -18.42
N ILE A 108 -3.53 7.88 -17.85
CA ILE A 108 -2.66 7.07 -16.96
C ILE A 108 -2.37 5.60 -17.38
N MET A 109 -1.47 5.44 -18.36
CA MET A 109 -0.88 4.13 -18.71
C MET A 109 0.15 3.64 -17.67
N ASP A 110 0.45 4.47 -16.68
CA ASP A 110 1.45 4.20 -15.64
C ASP A 110 0.99 3.07 -14.68
N ALA A 111 1.98 2.44 -14.06
CA ALA A 111 1.77 1.58 -12.89
C ALA A 111 1.67 2.44 -11.62
N GLY A 112 0.95 1.95 -10.61
CA GLY A 112 0.84 2.66 -9.33
C GLY A 112 -0.39 2.28 -8.54
N VAL A 113 -0.80 3.20 -7.66
CA VAL A 113 -1.96 3.07 -6.77
C VAL A 113 -2.92 4.23 -7.02
N TYR A 114 -4.21 3.97 -7.03
CA TYR A 114 -5.27 4.96 -7.11
C TYR A 114 -6.16 4.90 -5.86
N ILE A 115 -6.70 6.06 -5.51
CA ILE A 115 -7.56 6.27 -4.35
C ILE A 115 -8.85 6.89 -4.88
N LEU A 116 -9.98 6.24 -4.61
CA LEU A 116 -11.31 6.76 -4.87
C LEU A 116 -11.96 7.16 -3.55
N HIS A 117 -12.53 8.35 -3.49
CA HIS A 117 -13.36 8.81 -2.38
C HIS A 117 -14.78 9.05 -2.87
N ASN A 118 -15.78 8.43 -2.24
CA ASN A 118 -17.17 8.75 -2.51
C ASN A 118 -17.52 10.09 -1.87
N ASP A 119 -17.79 11.09 -2.70
CA ASP A 119 -18.09 12.46 -2.25
C ASP A 119 -19.40 12.58 -1.46
N ASN A 120 -20.28 11.56 -1.52
CA ASN A 120 -21.46 11.46 -0.64
C ASN A 120 -21.11 11.03 0.79
N LYS A 121 -19.85 10.66 1.07
CA LYS A 121 -19.38 10.20 2.37
C LYS A 121 -18.49 11.25 3.03
N PRO A 122 -18.41 11.28 4.37
CA PRO A 122 -17.44 12.10 5.08
C PRO A 122 -16.01 11.87 4.59
N ILE A 123 -15.15 12.89 4.65
CA ILE A 123 -13.76 12.83 4.17
C ILE A 123 -12.87 11.84 4.94
N ASP A 124 -13.31 11.31 6.07
CA ASP A 124 -12.62 10.27 6.83
C ASP A 124 -13.17 8.85 6.51
N ARG A 125 -14.06 8.71 5.53
CA ARG A 125 -14.76 7.47 5.15
C ARG A 125 -15.03 7.41 3.64
N GLY A 126 -15.62 6.32 3.15
CA GLY A 126 -16.03 6.24 1.75
C GLY A 126 -14.90 5.99 0.77
N TYR A 127 -13.81 5.39 1.24
CA TYR A 127 -12.62 5.17 0.44
C TYR A 127 -12.58 3.79 -0.20
N TYR A 128 -12.01 3.75 -1.39
CA TYR A 128 -11.46 2.57 -2.04
C TYR A 128 -10.01 2.87 -2.43
N THR A 129 -9.11 1.93 -2.20
CA THR A 129 -7.75 1.98 -2.74
C THR A 129 -7.59 0.81 -3.68
N GLY A 130 -7.05 1.04 -4.87
CA GLY A 130 -6.71 -0.02 -5.80
C GLY A 130 -5.37 0.22 -6.47
N GLN A 131 -4.85 -0.78 -7.15
CA GLN A 131 -3.59 -0.66 -7.88
C GLN A 131 -3.69 -1.11 -9.33
N ALA A 132 -2.68 -0.76 -10.13
CA ALA A 132 -2.49 -1.35 -11.44
C ALA A 132 -1.03 -1.57 -11.78
N LYS A 133 -0.79 -2.67 -12.48
CA LYS A 133 0.50 -3.07 -13.04
C LYS A 133 0.52 -2.62 -14.51
N GLY A 134 1.55 -1.88 -14.94
CA GLY A 134 1.58 -1.18 -16.24
C GLY A 134 1.47 -2.02 -17.52
N LYS A 135 1.37 -3.36 -17.44
CA LYS A 135 1.35 -4.26 -18.62
C LYS A 135 -0.04 -4.44 -19.27
N SER A 136 -1.12 -3.96 -18.65
CA SER A 136 -2.51 -4.20 -19.11
C SER A 136 -3.37 -2.94 -19.06
N GLY A 137 -2.90 -1.85 -19.68
CA GLY A 137 -3.63 -0.57 -19.71
C GLY A 137 -3.41 0.32 -18.48
N GLY A 138 -2.52 -0.08 -17.58
CA GLY A 138 -2.15 0.70 -16.40
C GLY A 138 -3.33 1.00 -15.48
N LEU A 139 -3.24 2.11 -14.78
CA LEU A 139 -4.26 2.55 -13.83
C LEU A 139 -5.61 2.79 -14.50
N SER A 140 -5.65 3.32 -15.72
CA SER A 140 -6.94 3.54 -16.39
C SER A 140 -7.58 2.28 -16.93
N GLY A 141 -6.81 1.31 -17.38
CA GLY A 141 -7.34 -0.02 -17.68
C GLY A 141 -8.10 -0.57 -16.47
N ARG A 142 -7.52 -0.41 -15.27
CA ARG A 142 -8.14 -0.86 -14.03
C ARG A 142 -9.38 -0.03 -13.63
N LEU A 143 -9.36 1.28 -13.81
CA LEU A 143 -10.53 2.13 -13.58
C LEU A 143 -11.68 1.77 -14.53
N CYS A 144 -11.39 1.48 -15.80
CA CYS A 144 -12.37 1.01 -16.78
C CYS A 144 -12.96 -0.36 -16.41
N ASP A 145 -12.17 -1.26 -15.80
CA ASP A 145 -12.67 -2.57 -15.35
C ASP A 145 -13.78 -2.44 -14.30
N HIS A 146 -13.68 -1.45 -13.40
CA HIS A 146 -14.70 -1.21 -12.37
C HIS A 146 -16.08 -0.88 -12.97
N VAL A 147 -16.11 -0.24 -14.13
CA VAL A 147 -17.34 0.11 -14.85
C VAL A 147 -17.97 -1.14 -15.51
N LYS A 148 -17.13 -2.11 -15.88
CA LYS A 148 -17.56 -3.33 -16.59
C LYS A 148 -18.06 -4.39 -15.61
N ASN A 149 -17.37 -4.56 -14.47
CA ASN A 149 -17.65 -5.60 -13.47
C ASN A 149 -18.79 -5.21 -12.52
N GLU A 150 -19.34 -6.17 -11.76
CA GLU A 150 -20.40 -5.93 -10.74
C GLU A 150 -20.17 -6.67 -9.42
N ASP A 151 -19.01 -7.30 -9.28
CA ASP A 151 -18.83 -8.31 -8.24
C ASP A 151 -18.49 -7.67 -6.89
N SER A 152 -17.81 -6.52 -6.91
CA SER A 152 -17.36 -5.83 -5.71
C SER A 152 -18.25 -4.66 -5.32
N LYS A 153 -18.13 -4.21 -4.06
CA LYS A 153 -18.88 -3.08 -3.52
C LYS A 153 -18.60 -1.78 -4.27
N ILE A 154 -17.35 -1.54 -4.69
CA ILE A 154 -16.98 -0.36 -5.47
C ILE A 154 -17.61 -0.38 -6.87
N ASP A 155 -17.62 -1.55 -7.52
CA ASP A 155 -18.20 -1.70 -8.87
C ASP A 155 -19.69 -1.35 -8.86
N LYS A 156 -20.43 -1.87 -7.87
CA LYS A 156 -21.86 -1.60 -7.69
C LYS A 156 -22.13 -0.11 -7.47
N ALA A 157 -21.37 0.53 -6.59
CA ALA A 157 -21.48 1.97 -6.32
C ALA A 157 -21.22 2.81 -7.58
N ILE A 158 -20.21 2.46 -8.38
CA ILE A 158 -19.93 3.13 -9.66
C ILE A 158 -21.10 2.96 -10.63
N LYS A 159 -21.69 1.75 -10.75
CA LYS A 159 -22.86 1.52 -11.61
C LYS A 159 -24.12 2.25 -11.16
N GLU A 160 -24.26 2.46 -9.86
CA GLU A 160 -25.32 3.28 -9.27
C GLU A 160 -25.07 4.79 -9.46
N ASN A 161 -24.00 5.17 -10.16
CA ASN A 161 -23.57 6.55 -10.42
C ASN A 161 -23.26 7.34 -9.13
N GLU A 162 -22.71 6.67 -8.11
CA GLU A 162 -22.16 7.40 -6.96
C GLU A 162 -20.98 8.30 -7.39
N PRO A 163 -20.85 9.52 -6.84
CA PRO A 163 -19.81 10.46 -7.22
C PRO A 163 -18.49 10.09 -6.55
N PHE A 164 -17.46 9.77 -7.34
CA PHE A 164 -16.13 9.45 -6.83
C PHE A 164 -15.07 10.46 -7.28
N SER A 165 -14.33 11.02 -6.32
CA SER A 165 -13.09 11.75 -6.59
C SER A 165 -11.90 10.80 -6.71
N LEU A 166 -11.00 11.07 -7.67
CA LEU A 166 -9.83 10.23 -7.96
C LEU A 166 -8.51 10.93 -7.63
N LYS A 167 -7.66 10.24 -6.87
CA LYS A 167 -6.24 10.56 -6.74
C LYS A 167 -5.37 9.40 -7.17
N VAL A 168 -4.19 9.71 -7.72
CA VAL A 168 -3.27 8.71 -8.25
C VAL A 168 -1.84 8.95 -7.78
N ILE A 169 -1.20 7.89 -7.33
CA ILE A 169 0.23 7.84 -7.02
C ILE A 169 0.90 6.98 -8.09
N LYS A 170 1.62 7.64 -9.00
CA LYS A 170 2.36 6.98 -10.09
C LYS A 170 3.67 6.41 -9.55
N LEU A 171 3.93 5.14 -9.88
CA LEU A 171 5.14 4.42 -9.53
C LEU A 171 5.81 3.91 -10.82
N ALA A 172 6.41 4.84 -11.58
CA ALA A 172 7.14 4.50 -12.79
C ALA A 172 8.40 3.67 -12.45
N ASN A 173 8.66 2.62 -13.24
CA ASN A 173 9.84 1.74 -13.08
C ASN A 173 9.96 1.07 -11.69
N THR A 174 8.84 0.87 -11.00
CA THR A 174 8.80 0.32 -9.65
C THR A 174 8.49 -1.18 -9.67
N ASP A 175 9.14 -1.94 -8.78
CA ASP A 175 8.94 -3.38 -8.61
C ASP A 175 7.49 -3.65 -8.11
N TYR A 176 6.89 -4.77 -8.50
CA TYR A 176 5.47 -5.04 -8.21
C TYR A 176 5.18 -5.12 -6.71
N GLU A 177 6.16 -5.51 -5.92
CA GLU A 177 6.12 -5.62 -4.47
C GLU A 177 5.87 -4.27 -3.81
N GLU A 178 6.42 -3.18 -4.33
CA GLU A 178 6.23 -1.85 -3.76
C GLU A 178 4.82 -1.31 -4.00
N ILE A 179 4.27 -1.53 -5.20
CA ILE A 179 2.90 -1.13 -5.53
C ILE A 179 1.92 -1.87 -4.61
N ASN A 180 2.11 -3.18 -4.46
CA ASN A 180 1.29 -4.02 -3.59
C ASN A 180 1.40 -3.55 -2.11
N ALA A 181 2.61 -3.30 -1.62
CA ALA A 181 2.82 -2.85 -0.24
C ALA A 181 2.23 -1.46 0.02
N LEU A 182 2.30 -0.55 -0.95
CA LEU A 182 1.69 0.77 -0.86
C LEU A 182 0.16 0.69 -0.87
N GLU A 183 -0.44 -0.18 -1.68
CA GLU A 183 -1.89 -0.42 -1.65
C GLU A 183 -2.34 -0.89 -0.26
N VAL A 184 -1.66 -1.88 0.33
CA VAL A 184 -1.95 -2.36 1.70
C VAL A 184 -1.88 -1.21 2.71
N ALA A 185 -0.81 -0.41 2.65
CA ALA A 185 -0.62 0.71 3.57
C ALA A 185 -1.70 1.79 3.42
N LEU A 186 -2.14 2.08 2.19
CA LEU A 186 -3.18 3.06 1.93
C LEU A 186 -4.58 2.54 2.30
N ILE A 187 -4.84 1.23 2.17
CA ILE A 187 -6.07 0.60 2.69
C ILE A 187 -6.15 0.80 4.21
N ALA A 188 -5.05 0.57 4.93
CA ALA A 188 -4.93 0.81 6.36
C ALA A 188 -5.12 2.30 6.71
N TYR A 189 -4.42 3.19 6.02
CA TYR A 189 -4.46 4.64 6.25
C TYR A 189 -5.85 5.23 6.07
N TYR A 190 -6.54 4.90 4.98
CA TYR A 190 -7.89 5.38 4.69
C TYR A 190 -9.00 4.56 5.36
N LYS A 191 -8.65 3.49 6.07
CA LYS A 191 -9.60 2.51 6.63
C LYS A 191 -10.62 2.03 5.59
N SER A 192 -10.15 1.75 4.38
CA SER A 192 -11.02 1.45 3.24
C SER A 192 -11.50 -0.01 3.21
N TRP A 193 -10.99 -0.87 4.10
CA TRP A 193 -11.50 -2.23 4.30
C TRP A 193 -12.90 -2.20 4.94
N ASP A 194 -13.86 -2.86 4.29
CA ASP A 194 -15.26 -2.87 4.68
C ASP A 194 -15.55 -3.39 6.11
N ASN A 195 -14.70 -4.28 6.63
CA ASN A 195 -14.82 -4.79 7.99
C ASN A 195 -14.31 -3.81 9.07
N TRP A 196 -13.46 -2.84 8.73
CA TRP A 196 -13.10 -1.76 9.66
C TRP A 196 -14.13 -0.65 9.69
N ASN A 197 -14.71 -0.37 8.53
CA ASN A 197 -15.66 0.72 8.34
C ASN A 197 -16.71 0.27 7.33
N LYS A 198 -17.99 0.31 7.73
CA LYS A 198 -19.12 -0.03 6.85
C LYS A 198 -19.20 0.82 5.58
N ASP A 199 -18.54 1.99 5.56
CA ASP A 199 -18.43 2.87 4.39
C ASP A 199 -17.14 2.63 3.58
N GLY A 200 -16.28 1.67 3.95
CA GLY A 200 -15.12 1.24 3.16
C GLY A 200 -15.53 0.33 2.00
N TYR A 201 -14.81 0.41 0.88
CA TYR A 201 -15.14 -0.30 -0.36
C TYR A 201 -14.20 -1.46 -0.70
N ASN A 202 -13.04 -1.59 -0.06
CA ASN A 202 -12.16 -2.73 -0.24
C ASN A 202 -12.73 -3.96 0.48
N ALA A 203 -12.86 -5.09 -0.22
CA ALA A 203 -13.32 -6.36 0.37
C ALA A 203 -12.20 -7.11 1.11
N ASN A 204 -10.93 -6.76 0.85
CA ASN A 204 -9.75 -7.33 1.47
C ASN A 204 -8.77 -6.22 1.85
N ARG A 205 -7.67 -6.60 2.51
CA ARG A 205 -6.66 -5.69 3.05
C ARG A 205 -5.50 -5.45 2.08
N GLY A 206 -5.71 -5.72 0.79
CA GLY A 206 -4.69 -5.70 -0.26
C GLY A 206 -4.41 -7.09 -0.85
N PRO A 207 -3.41 -7.22 -1.73
CA PRO A 207 -3.14 -8.43 -2.50
C PRO A 207 -2.66 -9.60 -1.63
N ASN A 208 -3.06 -10.80 -2.03
CA ASN A 208 -2.90 -12.05 -1.28
C ASN A 208 -1.50 -12.70 -1.45
N CYS A 209 -0.43 -11.92 -1.66
CA CYS A 209 0.86 -12.45 -2.09
C CYS A 209 1.83 -12.67 -0.92
N ALA A 210 2.55 -13.79 -0.94
CA ALA A 210 3.75 -13.96 -0.13
C ALA A 210 4.87 -13.08 -0.70
N GLY A 211 5.45 -12.19 0.12
CA GLY A 211 6.69 -11.48 -0.22
C GLY A 211 6.69 -10.01 0.16
N GLU A 212 5.52 -9.38 0.24
CA GLU A 212 5.41 -7.97 0.62
C GLU A 212 5.45 -7.83 2.14
N ARG A 213 6.38 -7.01 2.68
CA ARG A 213 6.44 -6.66 4.09
C ARG A 213 6.04 -5.20 4.29
N ALA A 214 4.74 -4.93 4.11
CA ALA A 214 4.15 -3.63 4.37
C ALA A 214 4.03 -3.40 5.87
N ILE A 215 4.88 -2.54 6.40
CA ILE A 215 4.85 -2.09 7.78
C ILE A 215 4.09 -0.77 7.80
N THR A 216 2.97 -0.73 8.52
CA THR A 216 1.99 0.38 8.38
C THR A 216 1.88 1.27 9.61
N LYS A 217 2.61 0.97 10.70
CA LYS A 217 2.30 1.59 12.01
C LYS A 217 3.48 1.80 12.97
N GLU A 218 4.72 1.61 12.54
CA GLU A 218 5.76 1.20 13.50
C GLU A 218 6.34 2.22 14.47
N LEU A 219 5.90 3.47 14.47
CA LEU A 219 6.50 4.51 15.30
C LEU A 219 5.52 5.22 16.24
N LEU A 220 4.37 4.60 16.53
CA LEU A 220 3.45 5.06 17.58
C LEU A 220 3.86 4.55 18.96
#